data_AF-A0A820DG07-F1
#
_entry.id   AF-A0A820DG07-F1
#
_cell.length_a   1.000
_cell.length_b   1.000
_cell.length_c   1.000
_cell.angle_alpha   90.00
_cell.angle_beta   90.00
_cell.angle_gamma   90.00
#
_symmetry.space_group_name_H-M   'P 1'
#
loop_
_entity.id
_entity.type
_entity.pdbx_description
1 polymer ?
#
loop_
_entity_poly.entity_id
_entity_poly.type
_entity_poly.pdbx_seq_one_letter_code
_entity_poly.pdbx_strand_id
1 'polypeptide(L)'
;FGKIQLPIFSNLPFVFSHGDLDFQNILISVDDLELPRITGIVDWEWAGSFPCSEEYFTSYNYFLNDDDKEIRIYFLNELEKRNVLTPRTIEHFSLLEKINQFVTNLAPWDLTDLVNPDDLIVNKKLEQSSSIVLSALNELDICTKKE
;
A
#
# COMPACT_ATOMS: atom_id res chain seq x y z
N PHE A 1 -27.73 -2.94 9.57
CA PHE A 1 -26.53 -3.16 8.75
C PHE A 1 -26.54 -4.60 8.28
N GLY A 2 -26.54 -4.84 6.96
CA GLY A 2 -26.43 -6.20 6.42
C GLY A 2 -25.11 -6.84 6.85
N LYS A 3 -25.05 -8.16 6.96
CA LYS A 3 -23.77 -8.86 7.21
C LYS A 3 -22.89 -8.68 5.98
N ILE A 4 -21.82 -7.92 6.09
CA ILE A 4 -20.77 -7.88 5.07
C ILE A 4 -20.07 -9.25 5.11
N GLN A 5 -20.13 -9.99 4.01
CA GLN A 5 -19.30 -11.19 3.81
C GLN A 5 -18.07 -10.78 3.02
N LEU A 6 -16.90 -10.96 3.61
CA LEU A 6 -15.62 -10.77 2.94
C LEU A 6 -15.04 -12.14 2.58
N PRO A 7 -14.30 -12.26 1.46
CA PRO A 7 -13.58 -13.49 1.16
C PRO A 7 -12.56 -13.79 2.27
N ILE A 8 -12.23 -15.07 2.42
CA ILE A 8 -11.28 -15.53 3.43
C ILE A 8 -9.86 -15.32 2.88
N PHE A 9 -9.11 -14.42 3.51
CA PHE A 9 -7.72 -14.12 3.13
C PHE A 9 -6.67 -15.02 3.82
N SER A 10 -7.09 -16.15 4.41
CA SER A 10 -6.22 -17.02 5.24
C SER A 10 -5.05 -17.66 4.49
N ASN A 11 -5.09 -17.65 3.16
CA ASN A 11 -4.05 -18.25 2.32
C ASN A 11 -2.95 -17.26 1.92
N LEU A 12 -3.10 -15.98 2.26
CA LEU A 12 -2.08 -14.99 1.95
C LEU A 12 -0.90 -15.18 2.92
N PRO A 13 0.32 -15.43 2.42
CA PRO A 13 1.45 -15.69 3.30
C PRO A 13 1.84 -14.42 4.06
N PHE A 14 2.17 -14.62 5.34
CA PHE A 14 2.87 -13.61 6.12
C PHE A 14 4.36 -13.68 5.79
N VAL A 15 4.94 -12.53 5.47
CA VAL A 15 6.36 -12.37 5.12
C VAL A 15 6.98 -11.32 6.03
N PHE A 16 8.31 -11.26 6.03
CA PHE A 16 9.02 -10.14 6.65
C PHE A 16 8.99 -8.97 5.67
N SER A 17 8.30 -7.91 6.07
CA SER A 17 8.07 -6.69 5.29
C SER A 17 8.81 -5.52 5.92
N HIS A 18 9.26 -4.58 5.10
CA HIS A 18 9.95 -3.38 5.58
C HIS A 18 8.95 -2.36 6.14
N GLY A 19 7.78 -2.25 5.51
CA GLY A 19 6.73 -1.31 5.91
C GLY A 19 6.94 0.13 5.45
N ASP A 20 8.11 0.46 4.88
CA ASP A 20 8.42 1.76 4.27
C ASP A 20 9.59 1.67 3.26
N LEU A 21 9.61 0.64 2.42
CA LEU A 21 10.68 0.43 1.43
C LEU A 21 10.51 1.32 0.20
N ASP A 22 10.66 2.63 0.39
CA ASP A 22 10.78 3.58 -0.71
C ASP A 22 12.25 3.69 -1.22
N PHE A 23 12.47 4.47 -2.27
CA PHE A 23 13.82 4.62 -2.84
C PHE A 23 14.79 5.38 -1.93
N GLN A 24 14.31 6.16 -0.96
CA GLN A 24 15.14 6.90 0.00
C GLN A 24 15.77 5.93 1.01
N ASN A 25 15.09 4.81 1.26
CA ASN A 25 15.51 3.75 2.18
C ASN A 25 16.41 2.68 1.53
N ILE A 26 16.79 2.85 0.26
CA ILE A 26 17.70 1.95 -0.47
C ILE A 26 18.99 2.68 -0.83
N LEU A 27 20.11 2.24 -0.25
CA LEU A 27 21.44 2.76 -0.56
C LEU A 27 22.00 2.05 -1.80
N ILE A 28 22.45 2.83 -2.77
CA ILE A 28 23.00 2.33 -4.04
C ILE A 28 24.40 2.88 -4.23
N SER A 29 25.37 2.00 -4.50
CA SER A 29 26.67 2.40 -5.03
C SER A 29 26.60 2.44 -6.55
N VAL A 30 27.05 3.56 -7.12
CA VAL A 30 27.19 3.75 -8.56
C VAL A 30 28.63 4.15 -8.82
N ASP A 31 29.41 3.21 -9.34
CA ASP A 31 30.75 3.47 -9.86
C ASP A 31 30.67 3.52 -11.39
N ASP A 32 31.37 4.46 -12.03
CA ASP A 32 31.23 4.80 -13.46
C ASP A 32 31.42 3.63 -14.45
N LEU A 33 31.95 2.49 -13.97
CA LEU A 33 32.26 1.30 -14.77
C LEU A 33 31.47 0.05 -14.35
N GLU A 34 30.65 0.11 -13.30
CA GLU A 34 29.92 -1.04 -12.76
C GLU A 34 28.40 -0.84 -12.79
N LEU A 35 27.68 -1.96 -12.80
CA LEU A 35 26.23 -1.93 -12.62
C LEU A 35 25.90 -1.40 -11.20
N PRO A 36 24.85 -0.58 -11.05
CA PRO A 36 24.39 -0.10 -9.75
C PRO A 36 24.19 -1.28 -8.78
N ARG A 37 24.73 -1.14 -7.57
CA ARG A 37 24.68 -2.19 -6.55
C ARG A 37 23.99 -1.67 -5.31
N ILE A 38 22.97 -2.38 -4.85
CA ILE A 38 22.37 -2.13 -3.54
C ILE A 38 23.43 -2.42 -2.47
N THR A 39 23.78 -1.41 -1.67
CA THR A 39 24.77 -1.52 -0.59
C THR A 39 24.12 -1.59 0.79
N GLY A 40 22.86 -1.17 0.90
CA GLY A 40 22.13 -1.22 2.17
C GLY A 40 20.65 -0.95 2.00
N ILE A 41 19.88 -1.42 2.97
CA ILE A 41 18.48 -1.07 3.20
C ILE A 41 18.40 -0.55 4.62
N VAL A 42 17.84 0.64 4.81
CA VAL A 42 17.81 1.38 6.08
C VAL A 42 16.38 1.71 6.48
N ASP A 43 16.20 2.20 7.70
CA ASP A 43 14.91 2.65 8.24
C ASP A 43 13.86 1.54 8.51
N TRP A 44 14.25 0.59 9.36
CA TRP A 44 13.46 -0.61 9.69
C TRP A 44 12.41 -0.40 10.80
N GLU A 45 12.05 0.83 11.15
CA GLU A 45 11.17 1.08 12.30
C GLU A 45 9.73 0.59 12.10
N TRP A 46 9.29 0.49 10.85
CA TRP A 46 7.98 -0.04 10.44
C TRP A 46 8.00 -1.53 10.04
N ALA A 47 9.14 -2.18 10.20
CA ALA A 47 9.32 -3.54 9.73
C ALA A 47 8.67 -4.58 10.65
N GLY A 48 8.21 -5.68 10.07
CA GLY A 48 7.52 -6.72 10.83
C GLY A 48 7.02 -7.88 9.99
N SER A 49 6.21 -8.73 10.62
CA SER A 49 5.54 -9.84 9.94
C SER A 49 4.14 -9.41 9.52
N PHE A 50 3.95 -9.25 8.22
CA PHE A 50 2.70 -8.77 7.64
C PHE A 50 2.29 -9.64 6.45
N PRO A 51 1.01 -9.64 6.05
CA PRO A 51 0.60 -10.26 4.79
C PRO A 51 1.42 -9.68 3.63
N CYS A 52 1.81 -10.51 2.66
CA CYS A 52 2.66 -10.06 1.55
C CYS A 52 2.06 -8.94 0.67
N SER A 53 0.76 -8.66 0.80
CA SER A 53 0.11 -7.51 0.16
C SER A 53 0.50 -6.17 0.79
N GLU A 54 0.87 -6.15 2.08
CA GLU A 54 1.04 -4.93 2.87
C GLU A 54 2.12 -3.99 2.32
N GLU A 55 3.22 -4.55 1.83
CA GLU A 55 4.34 -3.80 1.27
C GLU A 55 3.90 -2.97 0.04
N TYR A 56 2.92 -3.48 -0.74
CA TYR A 56 2.37 -2.77 -1.89
C TYR A 56 1.52 -1.55 -1.50
N PHE A 57 1.00 -1.53 -0.28
CA PHE A 57 0.16 -0.44 0.23
C PHE A 57 0.97 0.66 0.90
N THR A 58 2.07 0.29 1.53
CA THR A 58 2.89 1.18 2.37
C THR A 58 4.09 1.71 1.62
N SER A 59 4.79 0.86 0.86
CA SER A 59 6.14 1.15 0.38
C SER A 59 6.19 1.45 -1.12
N TYR A 60 5.37 0.76 -1.92
CA TYR A 60 5.49 0.81 -3.38
C TYR A 60 4.57 1.82 -4.08
N ASN A 61 3.81 2.63 -3.34
CA ASN A 61 2.90 3.62 -3.91
C ASN A 61 3.59 4.55 -4.93
N TYR A 62 4.85 4.93 -4.68
CA TYR A 62 5.61 5.78 -5.59
C TYR A 62 5.88 5.11 -6.95
N PHE A 63 6.17 3.79 -6.96
CA PHE A 63 6.40 3.01 -8.18
C PHE A 63 5.11 2.57 -8.88
N LEU A 64 4.00 2.54 -8.13
CA LEU A 64 2.71 2.08 -8.63
C LEU A 64 1.84 3.20 -9.21
N ASN A 65 2.16 4.46 -8.92
CA ASN A 65 1.55 5.64 -9.52
C ASN A 65 1.68 5.60 -11.06
N ASP A 66 0.64 6.07 -11.75
CA ASP A 66 0.49 5.93 -13.21
C ASP A 66 1.54 6.69 -14.05
N ASP A 67 2.36 7.52 -13.42
CA ASP A 67 3.34 8.39 -14.09
C ASP A 67 4.47 7.61 -14.78
N ASP A 68 4.79 6.38 -14.34
CA ASP A 68 5.78 5.51 -15.02
C ASP A 68 5.32 4.05 -15.14
N LYS A 69 4.32 3.85 -16.01
CA LYS A 69 3.74 2.54 -16.31
C LYS A 69 4.77 1.50 -16.76
N GLU A 70 5.84 1.90 -17.45
CA GLU A 70 6.86 0.97 -17.94
C GLU A 70 7.70 0.40 -16.81
N ILE A 71 8.16 1.26 -15.89
CA ILE A 71 8.89 0.84 -14.68
C ILE A 71 8.03 -0.10 -13.85
N ARG A 72 6.75 0.25 -13.62
CA ARG A 72 5.81 -0.61 -12.89
C ARG A 72 5.69 -2.00 -13.51
N ILE A 73 5.49 -2.08 -14.83
CA ILE A 73 5.37 -3.37 -15.53
C ILE A 73 6.67 -4.17 -15.40
N TYR A 74 7.82 -3.52 -15.60
CA TYR A 74 9.12 -4.17 -15.46
C TYR A 74 9.33 -4.73 -14.04
N PHE A 75 9.08 -3.92 -13.01
CA PHE A 75 9.22 -4.31 -11.61
C PHE A 75 8.35 -5.51 -11.25
N LEU A 76 7.05 -5.46 -11.56
CA LEU A 76 6.14 -6.57 -11.27
C LEU A 76 6.52 -7.85 -12.02
N ASN A 77 7.00 -7.74 -13.27
CA ASN A 77 7.51 -8.88 -14.01
C ASN A 77 8.75 -9.50 -13.37
N GLU A 78 9.69 -8.68 -12.87
CA GLU A 78 10.89 -9.17 -12.20
C GLU A 78 10.57 -9.88 -10.87
N LEU A 79 9.57 -9.39 -10.13
CA LEU A 79 9.07 -10.05 -8.92
C LEU A 79 8.43 -11.41 -9.23
N GLU A 80 7.54 -11.47 -10.22
CA GLU A 80 6.87 -12.72 -10.62
C GLU A 80 7.84 -13.78 -11.13
N LYS A 81 8.88 -13.38 -11.90
CA LYS A 81 9.95 -14.29 -12.33
C LYS A 81 10.67 -14.96 -11.15
N ARG A 82 10.65 -14.35 -9.97
CA ARG A 82 11.25 -14.84 -8.73
C ARG A 82 10.22 -15.50 -7.80
N ASN A 83 9.02 -15.77 -8.29
CA ASN A 83 7.89 -16.32 -7.55
C ASN A 83 7.43 -15.45 -6.37
N VAL A 84 7.65 -14.13 -6.45
CA VAL A 84 7.08 -13.17 -5.50
C VAL A 84 5.65 -12.86 -5.92
N LEU A 85 4.71 -12.92 -4.97
CA LEU A 85 3.32 -12.58 -5.20
C LEU A 85 3.16 -11.07 -5.42
N THR A 86 2.43 -10.67 -6.46
CA THR A 86 2.23 -9.28 -6.85
C THR A 86 0.74 -8.90 -6.84
N PRO A 87 0.39 -7.61 -7.00
CA PRO A 87 -0.98 -7.19 -7.22
C PRO A 87 -1.72 -7.92 -8.36
N ARG A 88 -0.99 -8.51 -9.32
CA ARG A 88 -1.56 -9.29 -10.43
C ARG A 88 -1.85 -10.74 -10.07
N THR A 89 -1.14 -11.29 -9.08
CA THR A 89 -1.24 -12.71 -8.71
C THR A 89 -1.90 -12.94 -7.36
N ILE A 90 -1.98 -11.90 -6.50
CA ILE A 90 -2.69 -11.96 -5.22
C ILE A 90 -4.19 -11.95 -5.49
N GLU A 91 -4.87 -13.00 -5.00
CA GLU A 91 -6.32 -13.12 -5.11
C GLU A 91 -7.01 -11.96 -4.39
N HIS A 92 -8.02 -11.37 -5.03
CA HIS A 92 -8.79 -10.24 -4.49
C HIS A 92 -7.93 -9.01 -4.08
N PHE A 93 -6.76 -8.79 -4.68
CA PHE A 93 -5.90 -7.65 -4.35
C PHE A 93 -6.62 -6.29 -4.40
N SER A 94 -7.50 -6.07 -5.39
CA SER A 94 -8.28 -4.83 -5.49
C SER A 94 -9.25 -4.61 -4.34
N LEU A 95 -9.74 -5.69 -3.70
CA LEU A 95 -10.53 -5.59 -2.49
C LEU A 95 -9.64 -5.28 -1.27
N LEU A 96 -8.47 -5.92 -1.18
CA LEU A 96 -7.48 -5.63 -0.13
C LEU A 96 -7.03 -4.17 -0.18
N GLU A 97 -6.75 -3.65 -1.37
CA GLU A 97 -6.39 -2.25 -1.59
C GLU A 97 -7.49 -1.29 -1.08
N LYS A 98 -8.75 -1.58 -1.37
CA LYS A 98 -9.89 -0.80 -0.87
C LYS A 98 -10.05 -0.88 0.64
N ILE A 99 -9.86 -2.07 1.23
CA ILE A 99 -9.87 -2.24 2.68
C ILE A 99 -8.75 -1.43 3.32
N ASN A 100 -7.55 -1.48 2.74
CA ASN A 100 -6.42 -0.68 3.20
C ASN A 100 -6.73 0.83 3.12
N GLN A 101 -7.22 1.32 1.97
CA GLN A 101 -7.65 2.71 1.81
C GLN A 101 -8.72 3.12 2.83
N PHE A 102 -9.67 2.24 3.13
CA PHE A 102 -10.67 2.48 4.16
C PHE A 102 -10.02 2.63 5.55
N VAL A 103 -9.13 1.71 5.94
CA VAL A 103 -8.48 1.72 7.27
C VAL A 103 -7.58 2.93 7.43
N THR A 104 -6.75 3.26 6.43
CA THR A 104 -5.82 4.39 6.48
C THR A 104 -6.53 5.74 6.53
N ASN A 105 -7.73 5.84 5.95
CA ASN A 105 -8.55 7.06 5.99
C ASN A 105 -9.53 7.11 7.17
N LEU A 106 -9.75 6.01 7.88
CA LEU A 106 -10.59 5.99 9.08
C LEU A 106 -9.91 6.73 10.25
N ALA A 107 -8.59 6.59 10.35
CA ALA A 107 -7.75 7.25 11.34
C ALA A 107 -6.43 7.69 10.68
N PRO A 108 -6.44 8.81 9.92
CA PRO A 108 -5.26 9.31 9.23
C PRO A 108 -4.22 9.78 10.25
N TRP A 109 -3.24 8.92 10.51
CA TRP A 109 -2.25 9.09 11.56
C TRP A 109 -1.30 10.27 11.28
N ASP A 110 -1.08 10.61 10.01
CA ASP A 110 -0.27 11.74 9.55
C ASP A 110 -0.85 13.11 9.96
N LEU A 111 -2.11 13.15 10.42
CA LEU A 111 -2.68 14.36 11.01
C LEU A 111 -2.18 14.62 12.43
N THR A 112 -1.63 13.62 13.12
CA THR A 112 -1.14 13.78 14.49
C THR A 112 0.13 14.62 14.57
N ASP A 113 0.85 14.77 13.45
CA ASP A 113 2.03 15.64 13.32
C ASP A 113 1.67 17.13 13.25
N LEU A 114 0.39 17.48 13.11
CA LEU A 114 -0.06 18.86 12.97
C LEU A 114 -0.36 19.48 14.34
N VAL A 115 0.34 20.58 14.64
CA VAL A 115 0.31 21.27 15.94
C VAL A 115 -1.07 21.89 16.25
N ASN A 116 -1.84 22.25 15.22
CA ASN A 116 -3.16 22.86 15.36
C ASN A 116 -4.24 22.01 14.67
N PRO A 117 -5.14 21.35 15.41
CA PRO A 117 -6.21 20.54 14.82
C PRO A 117 -7.24 21.36 14.05
N ASP A 118 -7.33 22.67 14.30
CA ASP A 118 -8.26 23.58 13.61
C ASP A 118 -7.64 24.20 12.34
N ASP A 119 -6.45 23.76 11.94
CA ASP A 119 -5.80 24.25 10.71
C ASP A 119 -6.65 23.88 9.47
N LEU A 120 -6.70 24.79 8.49
CA LEU A 120 -7.42 24.57 7.23
C LEU A 120 -6.92 23.31 6.50
N ILE A 121 -5.63 23.00 6.61
CA ILE A 121 -5.01 21.81 6.02
C ILE A 121 -5.56 20.54 6.69
N VAL A 122 -5.70 20.53 8.01
CA VAL A 122 -6.29 19.41 8.76
C VAL A 122 -7.72 19.18 8.29
N ASN A 123 -8.54 20.23 8.27
CA ASN A 123 -9.93 20.14 7.83
C ASN A 123 -10.06 19.62 6.40
N LYS A 124 -9.22 20.11 5.48
CA LYS A 124 -9.21 19.64 4.09
C LYS A 124 -8.84 18.16 3.99
N LYS A 125 -7.83 17.70 4.73
CA LYS A 125 -7.44 16.28 4.77
C LYS A 125 -8.54 15.41 5.38
N LEU A 126 -9.18 15.85 6.47
CA LEU A 126 -10.31 15.15 7.08
C LEU A 126 -11.51 15.03 6.12
N GLU A 127 -11.84 16.09 5.38
CA GLU A 127 -12.88 16.05 4.35
C GLU A 127 -12.55 15.04 3.25
N GLN A 128 -11.29 15.01 2.80
CA GLN A 128 -10.81 14.03 1.80
C GLN A 128 -10.91 12.59 2.32
N SER A 129 -10.39 12.33 3.52
CA SER A 129 -10.46 11.01 4.16
C SER A 129 -11.91 10.57 4.39
N SER A 130 -12.78 11.47 4.84
CA SER A 130 -14.21 11.20 4.99
C SER A 130 -14.87 10.82 3.66
N SER A 131 -14.51 11.50 2.56
CA SER A 131 -15.03 11.18 1.23
C SER A 131 -14.62 9.77 0.78
N ILE A 132 -13.35 9.41 0.99
CA ILE A 132 -12.81 8.07 0.66
C ILE A 132 -13.51 6.98 1.48
N VAL A 133 -13.66 7.19 2.79
CA VAL A 133 -14.36 6.26 3.69
C VAL A 133 -15.81 6.03 3.24
N LEU A 134 -16.54 7.10 2.92
CA LEU A 134 -17.92 6.99 2.44
C LEU A 134 -18.02 6.27 1.09
N SER A 135 -17.09 6.53 0.17
CA SER A 135 -17.02 5.81 -1.11
C SER A 135 -16.80 4.33 -0.91
N ALA A 136 -15.81 3.97 -0.08
CA ALA A 136 -15.50 2.57 0.23
C ALA A 136 -16.69 1.85 0.89
N LEU A 137 -17.38 2.49 1.84
CA LEU A 137 -18.58 1.92 2.46
C LEU A 137 -19.69 1.66 1.45
N ASN A 138 -19.94 2.59 0.52
CA ASN A 138 -20.96 2.42 -0.51
C ASN A 138 -20.61 1.27 -1.46
N GLU A 139 -19.35 1.15 -1.88
CA GLU A 139 -18.92 0.07 -2.76
C GLU A 139 -18.99 -1.30 -2.09
N LEU A 140 -18.57 -1.37 -0.82
CA LEU A 140 -18.68 -2.59 -0.02
C LEU A 140 -20.15 -2.98 0.23
N ASP A 141 -21.07 -2.00 0.39
CA ASP A 141 -22.52 -2.25 0.51
C ASP A 141 -23.21 -2.58 -0.83
N ILE A 142 -22.61 -2.23 -1.97
CA ILE A 142 -23.09 -2.64 -3.30
C ILE A 142 -22.65 -4.09 -3.60
N CYS A 143 -21.43 -4.46 -3.22
CA CYS A 143 -20.93 -5.82 -3.36
C CYS A 143 -21.80 -6.86 -2.61
N THR A 144 -22.46 -6.46 -1.52
CA THR A 144 -23.35 -7.34 -0.73
C THR A 144 -24.78 -7.47 -1.26
N LYS A 145 -25.19 -6.64 -2.23
CA LYS A 145 -26.56 -6.66 -2.81
C LYS A 145 -26.67 -7.43 -4.13
N LYS A 146 -25.57 -8.02 -4.62
CA LYS A 146 -25.52 -8.76 -5.89
C LYS A 146 -25.68 -10.29 -5.75
N GLU A 147 -26.06 -10.78 -4.57
CA GLU A 147 -26.51 -12.16 -4.34
C GLU A 147 -28.04 -12.25 -4.30
#